data_AF-A0A1I4UAH7-F1
#
_entry.id   AF-A0A1I4UAH7-F1
#
_cell.length_a   1.000
_cell.length_b   1.000
_cell.length_c   1.000
_cell.angle_alpha   90.00
_cell.angle_beta   90.00
_cell.angle_gamma   90.00
#
_symmetry.space_group_name_H-M   'P 1'
#
loop_
_entity.id
_entity.type
_entity.pdbx_description
1 polymer ?
#
loop_
_entity_poly.entity_id
_entity_poly.type
_entity_poly.pdbx_seq_one_letter_code
_entity_poly.pdbx_strand_id
1 'polypeptide(L)'
;MTPERFGSGYEVYIRGRKRNPIIRVARLVFVIILGGIFILGGLVFTGTVTLDQLYAMTPWVPHTLQAVEIETGGRVIECVPDRPCEVRPSDPIRVVKIRSNAPFGWGFRLLSLTMDADRLRTRPASFQDMFPHISFDRPVSEVITVRWFRWNIGTIRLTARWTPTDWVQKAQKAESVDDKIWFLLKAIEGDPNHVFARLQLAEILFSEGDYTGALKHYRTLAEKGPTRQILERIVDCNRRLNKPEDVVKGYVVLLNNFPEARYFNALVSYLKSGMTPDKAKIYAQKASTEIPAPFRPSIWLFLTDLCSKLKDWACVARYSEMARQNLGSKDPNLVYNLGIAYWKQGDCKRAISYLEQYLHLNPGDDKALALVAECRERVGDFNTALELYGRLARKHPNEASITRWINVAEKAGNSDDLLEAYTMLTRIKPSDFLAWYNLGVLAYKNKKTDDAMSAFEKAHSLKPDDPKPLAYIRKIYREKKNLKGEMGVLEKLIALNPGDLNLYQDYFELIQRTGTIDKNSEKIFRSCVSSLPDKPQCHEMLLYVLLKENRKKEAASTLDDLIKLNPRNPELLLQKAKLEYSIGRFKETLTALQKYLDLRPDDREAKELYMQVRIKLLKSSGQ
;
A
#
# COMPACT_ATOMS: atom_id res chain seq x y z
N MET A 1 20.62 36.48 91.68
CA MET A 1 21.08 36.84 93.04
C MET A 1 22.60 36.91 93.01
N THR A 2 23.15 38.12 92.94
CA THR A 2 24.46 38.40 93.56
C THR A 2 24.31 38.26 95.08
N PRO A 3 25.40 37.90 95.79
CA PRO A 3 26.16 38.90 96.55
C PRO A 3 27.69 38.71 96.39
N GLU A 4 28.53 39.74 96.30
CA GLU A 4 29.01 40.62 97.39
C GLU A 4 29.81 39.86 98.48
N ARG A 5 30.91 40.32 99.08
CA ARG A 5 31.85 41.45 98.95
C ARG A 5 32.88 41.25 100.10
N PHE A 6 34.11 41.75 99.92
CA PHE A 6 35.04 42.31 100.93
C PHE A 6 35.72 41.47 102.05
N GLY A 7 37.00 41.83 102.30
CA GLY A 7 37.70 41.74 103.59
C GLY A 7 39.05 41.01 103.54
N SER A 8 40.15 41.64 103.09
CA SER A 8 41.15 42.38 103.89
C SER A 8 42.04 41.53 104.80
N GLY A 9 43.34 41.52 104.52
CA GLY A 9 44.39 41.03 105.41
C GLY A 9 45.77 41.26 104.80
N TYR A 10 46.39 42.39 105.13
CA TYR A 10 47.75 42.76 104.76
C TYR A 10 48.76 41.94 105.55
N GLU A 11 49.77 41.36 104.88
CA GLU A 11 51.12 41.22 105.44
C GLU A 11 52.16 41.42 104.33
N VAL A 12 53.07 42.36 104.58
CA VAL A 12 54.19 42.74 103.72
C VAL A 12 55.41 41.91 104.12
N TYR A 13 56.07 41.19 103.19
CA TYR A 13 57.52 40.93 103.26
C TYR A 13 58.14 40.62 101.86
N ILE A 14 58.80 41.66 101.32
CA ILE A 14 60.05 41.75 100.54
C ILE A 14 60.48 40.58 99.60
N ARG A 15 60.41 40.88 98.29
CA ARG A 15 61.32 40.56 97.15
C ARG A 15 62.33 39.41 97.27
N GLY A 16 62.13 38.38 96.43
CA GLY A 16 63.15 37.46 95.93
C GLY A 16 62.97 37.15 94.43
N ARG A 17 63.94 37.54 93.59
CA ARG A 17 63.93 37.46 92.11
C ARG A 17 63.99 35.98 91.65
N LYS A 18 62.86 35.36 91.32
CA LYS A 18 62.81 33.97 90.77
C LYS A 18 63.29 33.93 89.31
N ARG A 19 64.39 33.21 89.08
CA ARG A 19 64.99 32.90 87.77
C ARG A 19 64.10 31.92 86.97
N ASN A 20 63.89 32.20 85.69
CA ASN A 20 62.96 31.51 84.80
C ASN A 20 63.53 30.15 84.29
N PRO A 21 62.89 29.00 84.55
CA PRO A 21 63.43 27.65 84.21
C PRO A 21 63.60 27.39 82.71
N ILE A 22 62.91 28.16 81.84
CA ILE A 22 62.99 28.05 80.38
C ILE A 22 64.41 28.35 79.84
N ILE A 23 65.16 29.23 80.50
CA ILE A 23 66.52 29.63 80.07
C ILE A 23 67.55 28.51 80.34
N ARG A 24 67.32 27.65 81.34
CA ARG A 24 68.22 26.52 81.64
C ARG A 24 68.08 25.40 80.61
N VAL A 25 66.87 25.08 80.20
CA VAL A 25 66.61 24.07 79.16
C VAL A 25 67.21 24.55 77.82
N ALA A 26 67.02 25.82 77.47
CA ALA A 26 67.62 26.40 76.25
C ALA A 26 69.15 26.37 76.25
N ARG A 27 69.80 26.66 77.39
CA ARG A 27 71.28 26.56 77.53
C ARG A 27 71.79 25.13 77.45
N LEU A 28 71.08 24.16 78.05
CA LEU A 28 71.47 22.75 78.01
C LEU A 28 71.41 22.20 76.58
N VAL A 29 70.34 22.52 75.85
CA VAL A 29 70.17 22.15 74.44
C VAL A 29 71.27 22.81 73.57
N PHE A 30 71.63 24.07 73.82
CA PHE A 30 72.69 24.76 73.08
C PHE A 30 74.09 24.14 73.29
N VAL A 31 74.40 23.67 74.50
CA VAL A 31 75.67 22.97 74.80
C VAL A 31 75.72 21.59 74.16
N ILE A 32 74.61 20.85 74.15
CA ILE A 32 74.53 19.55 73.47
C ILE A 32 74.71 19.71 71.95
N ILE A 33 74.15 20.76 71.36
CA ILE A 33 74.34 21.10 69.94
C ILE A 33 75.81 21.42 69.63
N LEU A 34 76.45 22.26 70.44
CA LEU A 34 77.87 22.61 70.27
C LEU A 34 78.81 21.40 70.46
N GLY A 35 78.52 20.53 71.43
CA GLY A 35 79.26 19.29 71.65
C GLY A 35 79.13 18.31 70.47
N GLY A 36 77.91 18.17 69.93
CA GLY A 36 77.67 17.35 68.74
C GLY A 36 78.42 17.87 67.51
N ILE A 37 78.42 19.19 67.29
CA ILE A 37 79.14 19.84 66.16
C ILE A 37 80.66 19.60 66.24
N PHE A 38 81.24 19.59 67.45
CA PHE A 38 82.67 19.37 67.65
C PHE A 38 83.09 17.91 67.38
N ILE A 39 82.26 16.94 67.81
CA ILE A 39 82.49 15.50 67.57
C ILE A 39 82.36 15.17 66.08
N LEU A 40 81.32 15.71 65.42
CA LEU A 40 81.09 15.53 63.99
C LEU A 40 82.16 16.22 63.14
N GLY A 41 82.65 17.40 63.53
CA GLY A 41 83.76 18.08 62.85
C GLY A 41 85.07 17.29 62.92
N GLY A 42 85.32 16.58 64.02
CA GLY A 42 86.50 15.71 64.16
C GLY A 42 86.48 14.50 63.22
N LEU A 43 85.32 13.87 63.00
CA LEU A 43 85.17 12.70 62.12
C LEU A 43 85.42 13.00 60.63
N VAL A 44 85.11 14.22 60.18
CA VAL A 44 85.44 14.69 58.82
C VAL A 44 86.94 14.97 58.69
N PHE A 45 87.55 15.58 59.71
CA PHE A 45 88.96 15.97 59.68
C PHE A 45 89.91 14.76 59.68
N THR A 46 89.48 13.65 60.29
CA THR A 46 90.21 12.37 60.28
C THR A 46 89.98 11.53 59.02
N GLY A 47 89.11 11.98 58.09
CA GLY A 47 88.80 11.26 56.85
C GLY A 47 88.00 9.97 57.01
N THR A 48 87.57 9.65 58.24
CA THR A 48 86.79 8.43 58.57
C THR A 48 85.40 8.43 57.95
N VAL A 49 84.85 9.61 57.73
CA VAL A 49 83.54 9.85 57.13
C VAL A 49 83.71 11.02 56.16
N THR A 50 83.32 10.85 54.89
CA THR A 50 83.31 11.98 53.94
C THR A 50 82.34 13.07 54.40
N LEU A 51 82.53 14.33 53.95
CA LEU A 51 81.57 15.41 54.25
C LEU A 51 80.13 14.93 53.96
N ASP A 52 79.90 14.28 52.82
CA ASP A 52 78.57 13.77 52.41
C ASP A 52 78.02 12.66 53.32
N GLN A 53 78.85 11.72 53.78
CA GLN A 53 78.43 10.69 54.74
C GLN A 53 78.14 11.27 56.14
N LEU A 54 78.91 12.28 56.56
CA LEU A 54 78.68 12.97 57.82
C LEU A 54 77.37 13.76 57.76
N TYR A 55 77.11 14.39 56.61
CA TYR A 55 75.85 15.09 56.35
C TYR A 55 74.65 14.16 56.40
N ALA A 56 74.73 12.94 55.84
CA ALA A 56 73.65 11.95 55.92
C ALA A 56 73.39 11.42 57.35
N MET A 57 74.39 11.51 58.24
CA MET A 57 74.32 11.04 59.63
C MET A 57 73.94 12.13 60.64
N THR A 58 73.90 13.41 60.24
CA THR A 58 73.54 14.52 61.13
C THR A 58 72.02 14.70 61.25
N PRO A 59 71.39 14.48 62.43
CA PRO A 59 69.94 14.60 62.61
C PRO A 59 69.37 16.02 62.40
N TRP A 60 70.24 17.03 62.28
CA TRP A 60 69.91 18.44 62.20
C TRP A 60 69.86 18.97 60.76
N VAL A 61 70.30 18.16 59.78
CA VAL A 61 70.24 18.52 58.36
C VAL A 61 68.94 17.92 57.78
N PRO A 62 68.00 18.72 57.29
CA PRO A 62 66.83 18.20 56.62
C PRO A 62 67.23 17.44 55.37
N HIS A 63 66.69 16.24 55.21
CA HIS A 63 66.93 15.38 54.06
C HIS A 63 65.68 15.16 53.22
N THR A 64 64.49 15.43 53.76
CA THR A 64 63.24 15.10 53.08
C THR A 64 62.21 16.21 53.20
N LEU A 65 61.82 16.72 52.03
CA LEU A 65 60.58 17.46 51.85
C LEU A 65 59.41 16.49 52.04
N GLN A 66 58.48 16.83 52.92
CA GLN A 66 57.25 16.04 53.12
C GLN A 66 56.14 16.59 52.23
N ALA A 67 55.92 17.90 52.25
CA ALA A 67 54.97 18.58 51.38
C ALA A 67 55.19 20.09 51.35
N VAL A 68 54.62 20.75 50.35
CA VAL A 68 54.42 22.20 50.31
C VAL A 68 52.92 22.47 50.27
N GLU A 69 52.41 23.14 51.30
CA GLU A 69 51.02 23.58 51.35
C GLU A 69 50.88 24.88 50.57
N ILE A 70 50.02 24.84 49.55
CA ILE A 70 49.80 25.93 48.60
C ILE A 70 48.34 26.34 48.66
N GLU A 71 48.09 27.63 48.86
CA GLU A 71 46.78 28.22 48.70
C GLU A 71 46.56 28.62 47.23
N THR A 72 45.48 28.14 46.65
CA THR A 72 45.07 28.43 45.26
C THR A 72 43.57 28.27 45.13
N GLY A 73 42.90 29.21 44.44
CA GLY A 73 41.45 29.15 44.22
C GLY A 73 40.60 29.13 45.49
N GLY A 74 41.09 29.73 46.58
CA GLY A 74 40.39 29.76 47.88
C GLY A 74 40.49 28.48 48.73
N ARG A 75 41.34 27.53 48.35
CA ARG A 75 41.62 26.29 49.10
C ARG A 75 43.12 26.08 49.28
N VAL A 76 43.50 25.32 50.31
CA VAL A 76 44.89 24.88 50.53
C VAL A 76 45.04 23.46 50.02
N ILE A 77 45.98 23.24 49.09
CA ILE A 77 46.35 21.93 48.55
C ILE A 77 47.72 21.52 49.08
N GLU A 78 47.91 20.23 49.32
CA GLU A 78 49.18 19.67 49.80
C GLU A 78 49.98 19.07 48.63
N CYS A 79 51.11 19.70 48.28
CA CYS A 79 51.99 19.25 47.21
C CYS A 79 53.12 18.39 47.75
N VAL A 80 52.98 17.08 47.56
CA VAL A 80 54.00 16.10 47.95
C VAL A 80 55.04 15.90 46.83
N PRO A 81 56.27 15.49 47.17
CA PRO A 81 57.26 15.09 46.17
C PRO A 81 56.75 14.01 45.22
N ASP A 82 57.26 14.01 43.99
CA ASP A 82 57.00 13.00 42.94
C ASP A 82 55.55 12.85 42.44
N ARG A 83 54.61 13.68 42.94
CA ARG A 83 53.25 13.79 42.38
C ARG A 83 53.01 15.17 41.76
N PRO A 84 52.37 15.25 40.58
CA PRO A 84 52.00 16.52 40.00
C PRO A 84 50.90 17.17 40.85
N CYS A 85 51.15 18.41 41.24
CA CYS A 85 50.20 19.27 41.91
C CYS A 85 49.45 20.10 40.87
N GLU A 86 48.18 19.76 40.64
CA GLU A 86 47.37 20.43 39.62
C GLU A 86 46.80 21.76 40.13
N VAL A 87 47.03 22.82 39.36
CA VAL A 87 46.56 24.18 39.65
C VAL A 87 45.91 24.78 38.42
N ARG A 88 44.93 25.67 38.62
CA ARG A 88 44.33 26.42 37.51
C ARG A 88 45.26 27.55 37.10
N PRO A 89 45.53 27.76 35.79
CA PRO A 89 46.50 28.77 35.35
C PRO A 89 46.20 30.20 35.82
N SER A 90 44.92 30.56 35.97
CA SER A 90 44.46 31.89 36.39
C SER A 90 44.40 32.09 37.91
N ASP A 91 44.45 31.01 38.69
CA ASP A 91 44.32 31.14 40.14
C ASP A 91 45.63 31.62 40.74
N PRO A 92 45.62 32.63 41.62
CA PRO A 92 46.83 33.03 42.33
C PRO A 92 47.29 31.89 43.24
N ILE A 93 48.61 31.66 43.26
CA ILE A 93 49.27 30.62 44.03
C ILE A 93 50.08 31.30 45.13
N ARG A 94 49.86 30.88 46.38
CA ARG A 94 50.65 31.31 47.53
C ARG A 94 51.12 30.11 48.34
N VAL A 95 52.40 30.04 48.65
CA VAL A 95 52.94 29.01 49.54
C VAL A 95 52.65 29.41 50.98
N VAL A 96 51.81 28.62 51.64
CA VAL A 96 51.38 28.83 53.03
C VAL A 96 52.37 28.23 54.00
N LYS A 97 52.84 27.01 53.71
CA LYS A 97 53.70 26.26 54.62
C LYS A 97 54.56 25.24 53.87
N ILE A 98 55.78 25.03 54.34
CA ILE A 98 56.67 23.97 53.85
C ILE A 98 56.85 22.97 54.97
N ARG A 99 56.41 21.72 54.75
CA ARG A 99 56.57 20.60 55.68
C ARG A 99 57.80 19.81 55.29
N SER A 100 58.75 19.69 56.21
CA SER A 100 59.97 18.91 56.04
C SER A 100 60.46 18.43 57.40
N ASN A 101 61.47 17.57 57.41
CA ASN A 101 62.19 17.20 58.63
C ASN A 101 63.20 18.26 59.10
N ALA A 102 63.10 19.51 58.62
CA ALA A 102 63.98 20.59 59.06
C ALA A 102 63.71 20.97 60.53
N PRO A 103 64.75 21.28 61.32
CA PRO A 103 64.60 21.58 62.73
C PRO A 103 63.84 22.89 63.01
N PHE A 104 63.69 23.77 62.02
CA PHE A 104 62.97 25.04 62.16
C PHE A 104 62.40 25.55 60.81
N GLY A 105 61.34 26.36 60.90
CA GLY A 105 60.52 26.81 59.76
C GLY A 105 61.10 27.93 58.88
N TRP A 106 62.32 28.42 59.15
CA TRP A 106 62.97 29.49 58.39
C TRP A 106 64.15 28.95 57.57
N GLY A 107 64.64 29.72 56.59
CA GLY A 107 65.76 29.33 55.73
C GLY A 107 65.38 28.58 54.44
N PHE A 108 64.09 28.32 54.20
CA PHE A 108 63.65 27.76 52.92
C PHE A 108 63.86 28.76 51.77
N ARG A 109 64.05 28.25 50.55
CA ARG A 109 63.97 28.96 49.28
C ARG A 109 63.36 28.04 48.23
N LEU A 110 62.57 28.60 47.33
CA LEU A 110 62.02 27.88 46.18
C LEU A 110 62.77 28.29 44.92
N LEU A 111 63.26 27.31 44.17
CA LEU A 111 64.06 27.52 42.95
C LEU A 111 63.37 26.86 41.76
N SER A 112 63.20 27.59 40.67
CA SER A 112 62.82 27.06 39.35
C SER A 112 63.73 27.66 38.29
N LEU A 113 63.94 26.93 37.19
CA LEU A 113 64.75 27.37 36.05
C LEU A 113 64.01 28.39 35.16
N THR A 114 62.69 28.40 35.24
CA THR A 114 61.79 29.06 34.27
C THR A 114 60.95 30.16 34.91
N MET A 115 60.85 30.19 36.25
CA MET A 115 60.05 31.15 36.99
C MET A 115 60.68 31.55 38.32
N ASP A 116 60.33 32.73 38.82
CA ASP A 116 60.69 33.19 40.16
C ASP A 116 59.82 32.51 41.23
N ALA A 117 60.17 31.26 41.55
CA ALA A 117 59.39 30.41 42.44
C ALA A 117 59.37 30.91 43.90
N ASP A 118 60.42 31.61 44.38
CA ASP A 118 60.48 32.09 45.77
C ASP A 118 59.49 33.24 46.01
N ARG A 119 59.13 33.99 44.95
CA ARG A 119 58.08 35.01 44.98
C ARG A 119 56.74 34.48 45.52
N LEU A 120 56.40 33.22 45.24
CA LEU A 120 55.16 32.57 45.68
C LEU A 120 55.01 32.49 47.20
N ARG A 121 56.09 32.67 47.97
CA ARG A 121 56.05 32.72 49.44
C ARG A 121 55.72 34.10 50.00
N THR A 122 55.95 35.15 49.22
CA THR A 122 55.80 36.55 49.67
C THR A 122 54.61 37.25 49.01
N ARG A 123 54.29 36.91 47.76
CA ARG A 123 53.17 37.49 47.01
C ARG A 123 52.45 36.40 46.21
N PRO A 124 51.11 36.33 46.28
CA PRO A 124 50.35 35.47 45.39
C PRO A 124 50.62 35.84 43.92
N ALA A 125 50.86 34.85 43.07
CA ALA A 125 50.97 35.03 41.62
C ALA A 125 50.37 33.81 40.91
N SER A 126 49.68 34.02 39.79
CA SER A 126 49.14 32.94 38.97
C SER A 126 50.19 32.44 37.96
N PHE A 127 49.95 31.28 37.36
CA PHE A 127 50.77 30.82 36.24
C PHE A 127 50.68 31.77 35.04
N GLN A 128 49.52 32.38 34.81
CA GLN A 128 49.37 33.40 33.75
C GLN A 128 50.24 34.64 34.01
N ASP A 129 50.38 35.08 35.26
CA ASP A 129 51.26 36.22 35.60
C ASP A 129 52.73 35.89 35.37
N MET A 130 53.13 34.63 35.65
CA MET A 130 54.51 34.17 35.52
C MET A 130 54.88 33.82 34.06
N PHE A 131 53.90 33.40 33.26
CA PHE A 131 54.08 33.01 31.86
C PHE A 131 53.05 33.71 30.95
N PRO A 132 53.15 35.05 30.77
CA PRO A 132 52.13 35.84 30.07
C PRO A 132 51.97 35.50 28.59
N HIS A 133 52.96 34.84 27.98
CA HIS A 133 52.95 34.47 26.56
C HIS A 133 52.52 33.02 26.30
N ILE A 134 52.19 32.25 27.33
CA ILE A 134 51.77 30.86 27.20
C ILE A 134 50.24 30.78 27.27
N SER A 135 49.61 30.14 26.28
CA SER A 135 48.14 29.97 26.21
C SER A 135 47.60 28.89 27.16
N PHE A 136 48.47 27.98 27.61
CA PHE A 136 48.15 26.81 28.43
C PHE A 136 47.19 25.83 27.73
N ASP A 137 47.26 25.75 26.39
CA ASP A 137 46.51 24.79 25.58
C ASP A 137 46.91 23.33 25.85
N ARG A 138 48.11 23.15 26.40
CA ARG A 138 48.59 21.90 26.97
C ARG A 138 48.99 22.13 28.42
N PRO A 139 48.91 21.11 29.29
CA PRO A 139 49.40 21.22 30.65
C PRO A 139 50.86 21.68 30.68
N VAL A 140 51.15 22.72 31.44
CA VAL A 140 52.50 23.24 31.65
C VAL A 140 52.95 22.78 33.03
N SER A 141 54.01 21.98 33.08
CA SER A 141 54.56 21.46 34.32
C SER A 141 55.87 22.15 34.66
N GLU A 142 55.97 22.69 35.87
CA GLU A 142 57.17 23.31 36.40
C GLU A 142 57.67 22.57 37.64
N VAL A 143 58.97 22.33 37.68
CA VAL A 143 59.63 21.65 38.80
C VAL A 143 60.23 22.70 39.71
N ILE A 144 59.70 22.77 40.94
CA ILE A 144 60.23 23.65 41.99
C ILE A 144 61.11 22.83 42.91
N THR A 145 62.38 23.21 42.98
CA THR A 145 63.31 22.67 43.97
C THR A 145 63.15 23.44 45.28
N VAL A 146 62.83 22.71 46.34
CA VAL A 146 62.78 23.27 47.69
C VAL A 146 64.16 23.11 48.31
N ARG A 147 64.75 24.23 48.70
CA ARG A 147 66.06 24.31 49.32
C ARG A 147 65.92 24.83 50.74
N TRP A 148 66.69 24.28 51.68
CA TRP A 148 66.85 24.82 53.03
C TRP A 148 68.29 25.29 53.20
N PHE A 149 68.50 26.60 53.33
CA PHE A 149 69.77 27.29 53.13
C PHE A 149 70.50 26.84 51.87
N ARG A 150 71.54 26.01 52.04
CA ARG A 150 72.38 25.52 50.95
C ARG A 150 71.96 24.15 50.42
N TRP A 151 71.01 23.47 51.05
CA TRP A 151 70.70 22.05 50.84
C TRP A 151 69.40 21.85 50.08
N ASN A 152 69.43 21.07 48.99
CA ASN A 152 68.23 20.66 48.28
C ASN A 152 67.56 19.53 49.07
N ILE A 153 66.30 19.73 49.46
CA ILE A 153 65.59 18.78 50.34
C ILE A 153 64.44 18.05 49.64
N GLY A 154 64.11 18.46 48.41
CA GLY A 154 63.14 17.78 47.56
C GLY A 154 62.61 18.67 46.46
N THR A 155 61.82 18.10 45.57
CA THR A 155 61.18 18.80 44.46
C THR A 155 59.68 18.57 44.46
N ILE A 156 58.92 19.60 44.11
CA ILE A 156 57.49 19.47 43.77
C ILE A 156 57.30 19.79 42.30
N ARG A 157 56.31 19.15 41.66
CA ARG A 157 55.93 19.46 40.28
C ARG A 157 54.58 20.17 40.28
N LEU A 158 54.55 21.46 39.98
CA LEU A 158 53.30 22.17 39.76
C LEU A 158 52.89 22.01 38.30
N THR A 159 51.66 21.57 38.05
CA THR A 159 51.11 21.39 36.70
C THR A 159 49.91 22.30 36.51
N ALA A 160 50.08 23.33 35.71
CA ALA A 160 49.02 24.26 35.36
C ALA A 160 48.17 23.66 34.23
N ARG A 161 46.88 23.42 34.50
CA ARG A 161 45.91 22.92 33.50
C ARG A 161 44.55 23.58 33.69
N TRP A 162 43.91 23.91 32.59
CA TRP A 162 42.51 24.32 32.60
C TRP A 162 41.60 23.14 32.97
N THR A 163 40.55 23.41 33.74
CA THR A 163 39.50 22.43 34.02
C THR A 163 38.53 22.34 32.84
N PRO A 164 37.77 21.25 32.69
CA PRO A 164 36.71 21.15 31.69
C PRO A 164 35.73 22.35 31.72
N THR A 165 35.40 22.84 32.93
CA THR A 165 34.53 24.02 33.09
C THR A 165 35.17 25.31 32.60
N ASP A 166 36.49 25.49 32.78
CA ASP A 166 37.20 26.67 32.26
C ASP A 166 37.22 26.64 30.73
N TRP A 167 37.41 25.47 30.12
CA TRP A 167 37.34 25.30 28.67
C TRP A 167 35.95 25.65 28.10
N VAL A 168 34.88 25.24 28.78
CA VAL A 168 33.51 25.62 28.40
C VAL A 168 33.30 27.14 28.48
N GLN A 169 33.80 27.81 29.53
CA GLN A 169 33.71 29.27 29.64
C GLN A 169 34.49 29.99 28.53
N LYS A 170 35.66 29.47 28.15
CA LYS A 170 36.41 29.97 27.00
C LYS A 170 35.62 29.81 25.70
N ALA A 171 34.99 28.66 25.49
CA ALA A 171 34.10 28.45 24.35
C ALA A 171 32.96 29.47 24.31
N GLN A 172 32.31 29.78 25.44
CA GLN A 172 31.23 30.76 25.47
C GLN A 172 31.66 32.19 25.10
N LYS A 173 32.92 32.54 25.39
CA LYS A 173 33.49 33.86 25.09
C LYS A 173 34.12 33.96 23.71
N ALA A 174 34.39 32.83 23.05
CA ALA A 174 34.99 32.82 21.73
C ALA A 174 34.05 33.44 20.69
N GLU A 175 34.60 34.19 19.74
CA GLU A 175 33.84 34.75 18.62
C GLU A 175 33.75 33.76 17.47
N SER A 176 34.87 33.13 17.11
CA SER A 176 34.97 32.13 16.05
C SER A 176 34.30 30.81 16.42
N VAL A 177 33.63 30.19 15.45
CA VAL A 177 33.03 28.86 15.60
C VAL A 177 34.10 27.78 15.78
N ASP A 178 35.22 27.88 15.07
CA ASP A 178 36.32 26.91 15.17
C ASP A 178 36.93 26.89 16.57
N ASP A 179 37.12 28.07 17.17
CA ASP A 179 37.62 28.21 18.53
C ASP A 179 36.62 27.62 19.54
N LYS A 180 35.32 27.84 19.35
CA LYS A 180 34.27 27.23 20.18
C LYS A 180 34.35 25.71 20.12
N ILE A 181 34.40 25.14 18.93
CA ILE A 181 34.50 23.69 18.72
C ILE A 181 35.76 23.16 19.40
N TRP A 182 36.90 23.80 19.18
CA TRP A 182 38.18 23.40 19.74
C TRP A 182 38.17 23.41 21.28
N PHE A 183 37.69 24.48 21.91
CA PHE A 183 37.57 24.57 23.36
C PHE A 183 36.60 23.52 23.93
N LEU A 184 35.47 23.26 23.26
CA LEU A 184 34.52 22.24 23.70
C LEU A 184 35.09 20.82 23.57
N LEU A 185 35.87 20.53 22.52
CA LEU A 185 36.59 19.28 22.40
C LEU A 185 37.60 19.10 23.54
N LYS A 186 38.34 20.14 23.92
CA LYS A 186 39.25 20.12 25.08
C LYS A 186 38.51 19.85 26.40
N ALA A 187 37.31 20.43 26.57
CA ALA A 187 36.46 20.14 27.73
C ALA A 187 36.06 18.65 27.78
N ILE A 188 35.67 18.06 26.64
CA ILE A 188 35.26 16.65 26.53
C ILE A 188 36.45 15.69 26.65
N GLU A 189 37.64 16.07 26.19
CA GLU A 189 38.86 15.29 26.42
C GLU A 189 39.20 15.22 27.91
N GLY A 190 39.03 16.32 28.64
CA GLY A 190 39.27 16.39 30.09
C GLY A 190 38.19 15.70 30.93
N ASP A 191 36.94 15.70 30.47
CA ASP A 191 35.84 14.94 31.05
C ASP A 191 34.93 14.39 29.92
N PRO A 192 35.11 13.11 29.51
CA PRO A 192 34.29 12.50 28.47
C PRO A 192 32.80 12.48 28.80
N ASN A 193 32.44 12.59 30.08
CA ASN A 193 31.08 12.55 30.57
C ASN A 193 30.43 13.94 30.70
N HIS A 194 31.14 15.01 30.36
CA HIS A 194 30.65 16.37 30.48
C HIS A 194 29.45 16.66 29.56
N VAL A 195 28.23 16.56 30.10
CA VAL A 195 26.97 16.65 29.35
C VAL A 195 26.83 17.99 28.64
N PHE A 196 27.05 19.11 29.34
CA PHE A 196 26.84 20.45 28.78
C PHE A 196 27.78 20.75 27.61
N ALA A 197 29.09 20.51 27.76
CA ALA A 197 30.08 20.67 26.70
C ALA A 197 29.73 19.84 25.45
N ARG A 198 29.32 18.58 25.65
CA ARG A 198 28.93 17.69 24.55
C ARG A 198 27.67 18.15 23.83
N LEU A 199 26.67 18.66 24.57
CA LEU A 199 25.45 19.21 23.97
C LEU A 199 25.75 20.48 23.16
N GLN A 200 26.52 21.42 23.72
CA GLN A 200 26.93 22.63 23.02
C GLN A 200 27.71 22.31 21.74
N LEU A 201 28.64 21.34 21.81
CA LEU A 201 29.39 20.89 20.65
C LEU A 201 28.46 20.30 19.59
N ALA A 202 27.52 19.43 19.99
CA ALA A 202 26.57 18.81 19.06
C ALA A 202 25.69 19.85 18.35
N GLU A 203 25.19 20.87 19.07
CA GLU A 203 24.38 21.95 18.49
C GLU A 203 25.19 22.82 17.51
N ILE A 204 26.45 23.13 17.83
CA ILE A 204 27.33 23.88 16.93
C ILE A 204 27.62 23.06 15.67
N LEU A 205 28.00 21.79 15.81
CA LEU A 205 28.23 20.91 14.66
C LEU A 205 26.97 20.78 13.79
N PHE A 206 25.79 20.75 14.41
CA PHE A 206 24.52 20.74 13.70
C PHE A 206 24.28 22.03 12.91
N SER A 207 24.58 23.21 13.49
CA SER A 207 24.42 24.50 12.80
C SER A 207 25.41 24.66 11.65
N GLU A 208 26.64 24.14 11.79
CA GLU A 208 27.66 24.15 10.74
C GLU A 208 27.41 23.12 9.62
N GLY A 209 26.41 22.25 9.79
CA GLY A 209 26.07 21.23 8.80
C GLY A 209 26.86 19.93 8.90
N ASP A 210 27.75 19.77 9.90
CA ASP A 210 28.34 18.47 10.24
C ASP A 210 27.37 17.61 11.04
N TYR A 211 26.34 17.12 10.33
CA TYR A 211 25.33 16.25 10.90
C TYR A 211 25.89 14.90 11.36
N THR A 212 26.99 14.42 10.76
CA THR A 212 27.66 13.18 11.17
C THR A 212 28.33 13.29 12.52
N GLY A 213 29.09 14.37 12.75
CA GLY A 213 29.71 14.69 14.03
C GLY A 213 28.66 14.95 15.09
N ALA A 214 27.67 15.80 14.78
CA ALA A 214 26.57 16.11 15.69
C ALA A 214 25.82 14.83 16.13
N LEU A 215 25.46 13.95 15.18
CA LEU A 215 24.77 12.69 15.44
C LEU A 215 25.56 11.77 16.39
N LYS A 216 26.89 11.71 16.26
CA LYS A 216 27.75 10.92 17.16
C LYS A 216 27.60 11.42 18.60
N HIS A 217 27.67 12.74 18.81
CA HIS A 217 27.54 13.33 20.15
C HIS A 217 26.13 13.19 20.71
N TYR A 218 25.07 13.39 19.92
CA TYR A 218 23.69 13.19 20.36
C TYR A 218 23.40 11.74 20.77
N ARG A 219 23.92 10.74 20.04
CA ARG A 219 23.76 9.32 20.41
C ARG A 219 24.39 9.01 21.77
N THR A 220 25.62 9.47 22.00
CA THR A 220 26.28 9.32 23.32
C THR A 220 25.50 10.00 24.45
N LEU A 221 24.86 11.14 24.16
CA LEU A 221 24.00 11.80 25.15
C LEU A 221 22.72 11.00 25.40
N ALA A 222 22.09 10.45 24.36
CA ALA A 222 20.87 9.65 24.46
C ALA A 222 21.07 8.35 25.26
N GLU A 223 22.24 7.70 25.14
CA GLU A 223 22.59 6.48 25.90
C GLU A 223 22.57 6.70 27.43
N LYS A 224 22.83 7.92 27.89
CA LYS A 224 22.85 8.27 29.32
C LYS A 224 21.49 8.69 29.86
N GLY A 225 20.59 9.10 28.98
CA GLY A 225 19.34 9.73 29.35
C GLY A 225 18.69 10.35 28.12
N PRO A 226 17.80 9.63 27.43
CA PRO A 226 17.16 10.15 26.24
C PRO A 226 16.19 11.28 26.63
N THR A 227 16.55 12.51 26.28
CA THR A 227 15.62 13.63 26.37
C THR A 227 14.92 13.84 25.04
N ARG A 228 13.75 14.49 25.09
CA ARG A 228 12.98 14.87 23.92
C ARG A 228 13.83 15.60 22.87
N GLN A 229 14.54 16.65 23.30
CA GLN A 229 15.36 17.48 22.42
C GLN A 229 16.47 16.67 21.74
N ILE A 230 17.16 15.79 22.49
CA ILE A 230 18.24 14.97 21.93
C ILE A 230 17.70 14.00 20.88
N LEU A 231 16.58 13.30 21.18
CA LEU A 231 15.99 12.35 20.24
C LEU A 231 15.44 13.04 18.98
N GLU A 232 14.82 14.22 19.12
CA GLU A 232 14.38 15.05 17.99
C GLU A 232 15.57 15.46 17.11
N ARG A 233 16.69 15.89 17.72
CA ARG A 233 17.93 16.21 17.00
C ARG A 233 18.54 15.01 16.27
N ILE A 234 18.48 13.81 16.85
CA ILE A 234 18.92 12.58 16.17
C ILE A 234 18.09 12.34 14.91
N VAL A 235 16.76 12.50 14.98
CA VAL A 235 15.88 12.39 13.82
C VAL A 235 16.24 13.44 12.77
N ASP A 236 16.41 14.71 13.16
CA ASP A 236 16.77 15.79 12.25
C ASP A 236 18.12 15.55 11.55
N CYS A 237 19.14 15.11 12.28
CA CYS A 237 20.44 14.74 11.70
C CYS A 237 20.28 13.65 10.63
N ASN A 238 19.53 12.58 10.93
CA ASN A 238 19.32 11.48 9.97
C ASN A 238 18.51 11.93 8.74
N ARG A 239 17.58 12.89 8.90
CA ARG A 239 16.86 13.50 7.76
C ARG A 239 17.81 14.28 6.86
N ARG A 240 18.69 15.10 7.43
CA ARG A 240 19.69 15.88 6.69
C ARG A 240 20.72 14.99 5.99
N LEU A 241 21.08 13.87 6.61
CA LEU A 241 21.95 12.84 6.03
C LEU A 241 21.26 11.91 5.02
N ASN A 242 19.97 12.13 4.74
CA ASN A 242 19.16 11.29 3.84
C ASN A 242 19.22 9.78 4.19
N LYS A 243 19.11 9.45 5.48
CA LYS A 243 19.10 8.07 6.00
C LYS A 243 17.69 7.65 6.43
N PRO A 244 16.80 7.26 5.49
CA PRO A 244 15.38 7.08 5.77
C PRO A 244 15.08 5.99 6.81
N GLU A 245 15.85 4.91 6.83
CA GLU A 245 15.71 3.85 7.84
C GLU A 245 15.97 4.37 9.25
N ASP A 246 17.04 5.15 9.42
CA ASP A 246 17.40 5.72 10.72
C ASP A 246 16.42 6.81 11.18
N VAL A 247 15.81 7.55 10.24
CA VAL A 247 14.73 8.50 10.55
C VAL A 247 13.50 7.76 11.11
N VAL A 248 13.09 6.67 10.47
CA VAL A 248 11.95 5.85 10.93
C VAL A 248 12.25 5.25 12.31
N LYS A 249 13.44 4.66 12.50
CA LYS A 249 13.88 4.14 13.80
C LYS A 249 13.89 5.24 14.86
N GLY A 250 14.36 6.44 14.52
CA GLY A 250 14.36 7.58 15.44
C GLY A 250 12.95 7.98 15.90
N TYR A 251 11.97 7.99 15.00
CA TYR A 251 10.56 8.22 15.38
C TYR A 251 9.98 7.09 16.23
N VAL A 252 10.32 5.83 15.95
CA VAL A 252 9.91 4.69 16.78
C VAL A 252 10.48 4.83 18.20
N VAL A 253 11.76 5.20 18.34
CA VAL A 253 12.40 5.47 19.62
C VAL A 253 11.72 6.65 20.34
N LEU A 254 11.41 7.74 19.62
CA LEU A 254 10.64 8.86 20.18
C LEU A 254 9.29 8.40 20.71
N LEU A 255 8.52 7.60 19.96
CA LEU A 255 7.22 7.10 20.37
C LEU A 255 7.29 6.15 21.57
N ASN A 256 8.33 5.31 21.65
CA ASN A 256 8.53 4.40 22.77
C ASN A 256 8.91 5.12 24.07
N ASN A 257 9.62 6.25 23.99
CA ASN A 257 9.96 7.07 25.17
C ASN A 257 8.87 8.11 25.50
N PHE A 258 8.22 8.65 24.48
CA PHE A 258 7.24 9.73 24.55
C PHE A 258 6.05 9.42 23.61
N PRO A 259 5.06 8.62 24.08
CA PRO A 259 3.95 8.14 23.25
C PRO A 259 2.93 9.24 22.94
N GLU A 260 3.32 10.20 22.12
CA GLU A 260 2.53 11.37 21.76
C GLU A 260 2.13 11.35 20.27
N ALA A 261 0.89 11.74 19.98
CA ALA A 261 0.33 11.72 18.63
C ALA A 261 1.15 12.55 17.62
N ARG A 262 1.83 13.62 18.05
CA ARG A 262 2.65 14.45 17.16
C ARG A 262 3.81 13.67 16.52
N TYR A 263 4.44 12.75 17.24
CA TYR A 263 5.55 11.95 16.69
C TYR A 263 5.04 10.88 15.74
N PHE A 264 3.87 10.31 16.05
CA PHE A 264 3.20 9.38 15.14
C PHE A 264 2.81 10.08 13.84
N ASN A 265 2.21 11.27 13.93
CA ASN A 265 1.83 12.07 12.77
C ASN A 265 3.07 12.50 11.96
N ALA A 266 4.18 12.85 12.62
CA ALA A 266 5.43 13.19 11.95
C ALA A 266 6.03 11.98 11.22
N LEU A 267 6.01 10.78 11.82
CA LEU A 267 6.43 9.53 11.19
C LEU A 267 5.59 9.23 9.94
N VAL A 268 4.26 9.26 10.06
CA VAL A 268 3.35 9.00 8.93
C VAL A 268 3.53 10.05 7.82
N SER A 269 3.68 11.33 8.19
CA SER A 269 3.96 12.42 7.24
C SER A 269 5.28 12.21 6.50
N TYR A 270 6.33 11.82 7.22
CA TYR A 270 7.63 11.49 6.63
C TYR A 270 7.55 10.29 5.67
N LEU A 271 6.86 9.22 6.07
CA LEU A 271 6.64 8.05 5.21
C LEU A 271 5.83 8.38 3.96
N LYS A 272 4.83 9.26 4.07
CA LYS A 272 3.95 9.65 2.96
C LYS A 272 4.63 10.60 1.97
N SER A 273 5.43 11.56 2.44
CA SER A 273 6.00 12.63 1.60
C SER A 273 7.47 12.41 1.24
N GLY A 274 8.22 11.66 2.06
CA GLY A 274 9.66 11.49 1.91
C GLY A 274 10.09 10.34 1.01
N MET A 275 9.17 9.53 0.49
CA MET A 275 9.51 8.34 -0.30
C MET A 275 8.33 7.81 -1.13
N THR A 276 8.63 6.87 -2.03
CA THR A 276 7.61 6.17 -2.84
C THR A 276 6.76 5.23 -1.99
N PRO A 277 5.51 4.91 -2.41
CA PRO A 277 4.64 4.02 -1.65
C PRO A 277 5.24 2.64 -1.35
N ASP A 278 6.04 2.07 -2.25
CA ASP A 278 6.72 0.78 -2.04
C ASP A 278 7.72 0.85 -0.88
N LYS A 279 8.56 1.89 -0.86
CA LYS A 279 9.53 2.10 0.24
C LYS A 279 8.82 2.42 1.55
N ALA A 280 7.79 3.29 1.48
CA ALA A 280 6.98 3.66 2.64
C ALA A 280 6.36 2.42 3.29
N LYS A 281 5.83 1.48 2.49
CA LYS A 281 5.28 0.21 2.96
C LYS A 281 6.33 -0.57 3.73
N ILE A 282 7.52 -0.82 3.17
CA ILE A 282 8.57 -1.60 3.83
C ILE A 282 8.93 -1.01 5.21
N TYR A 283 9.14 0.31 5.29
CA TYR A 283 9.50 0.96 6.56
C TYR A 283 8.34 1.01 7.55
N ALA A 284 7.11 1.28 7.08
CA ALA A 284 5.91 1.24 7.91
C ALA A 284 5.64 -0.17 8.47
N GLN A 285 5.91 -1.23 7.70
CA GLN A 285 5.78 -2.61 8.14
C GLN A 285 6.73 -2.91 9.29
N LYS A 286 8.02 -2.56 9.15
CA LYS A 286 9.00 -2.69 10.23
C LYS A 286 8.57 -1.91 11.47
N ALA A 287 8.27 -0.62 11.31
CA ALA A 287 7.82 0.24 12.40
C ALA A 287 6.57 -0.31 13.11
N SER A 288 5.63 -0.91 12.37
CA SER A 288 4.39 -1.44 12.94
C SER A 288 4.57 -2.51 14.01
N THR A 289 5.72 -3.20 14.01
CA THR A 289 6.06 -4.22 15.01
C THR A 289 6.68 -3.64 16.27
N GLU A 290 7.32 -2.47 16.16
CA GLU A 290 8.13 -1.85 17.22
C GLU A 290 7.43 -0.67 17.92
N ILE A 291 6.38 -0.10 17.31
CA ILE A 291 5.66 1.03 17.91
C ILE A 291 4.77 0.62 19.10
N PRO A 292 4.50 1.56 20.04
CA PRO A 292 3.63 1.32 21.18
C PRO A 292 2.21 0.89 20.78
N ALA A 293 1.59 0.04 21.61
CA ALA A 293 0.27 -0.53 21.34
C ALA A 293 -0.83 0.48 20.95
N PRO A 294 -0.95 1.67 21.58
CA PRO A 294 -1.97 2.66 21.22
C PRO A 294 -1.91 3.14 19.75
N PHE A 295 -0.74 3.09 19.10
CA PHE A 295 -0.54 3.57 17.74
C PHE A 295 -0.60 2.46 16.68
N ARG A 296 -0.65 1.18 17.09
CA ARG A 296 -0.66 0.03 16.17
C ARG A 296 -1.85 0.02 15.21
N PRO A 297 -3.09 0.28 15.64
CA PRO A 297 -4.20 0.36 14.71
C PRO A 297 -3.99 1.43 13.62
N SER A 298 -3.50 2.60 14.03
CA SER A 298 -3.30 3.72 13.11
C SER A 298 -2.23 3.43 12.06
N ILE A 299 -1.11 2.77 12.42
CA ILE A 299 -0.11 2.40 11.42
C ILE A 299 -0.60 1.27 10.50
N TRP A 300 -1.42 0.34 11.00
CA TRP A 300 -2.00 -0.70 10.16
C TRP A 300 -3.01 -0.12 9.18
N LEU A 301 -3.81 0.87 9.57
CA LEU A 301 -4.67 1.60 8.65
C LEU A 301 -3.86 2.39 7.61
N PHE A 302 -2.73 2.98 7.99
CA PHE A 302 -1.81 3.60 7.03
C PHE A 302 -1.21 2.59 6.06
N LEU A 303 -0.83 1.40 6.54
CA LEU A 303 -0.37 0.29 5.69
C LEU A 303 -1.47 -0.21 4.76
N THR A 304 -2.73 -0.25 5.21
CA THR A 304 -3.90 -0.56 4.37
C THR A 304 -4.02 0.42 3.21
N ASP A 305 -3.91 1.74 3.46
CA ASP A 305 -3.94 2.77 2.41
C ASP A 305 -2.77 2.61 1.41
N LEU A 306 -1.56 2.38 1.91
CA LEU A 306 -0.39 2.14 1.05
C LEU A 306 -0.57 0.88 0.19
N CYS A 307 -1.02 -0.22 0.78
CA CYS A 307 -1.25 -1.47 0.05
C CYS A 307 -2.40 -1.36 -0.96
N SER A 308 -3.44 -0.56 -0.67
CA SER A 308 -4.50 -0.27 -1.63
C SER A 308 -3.98 0.47 -2.86
N LYS A 309 -3.12 1.48 -2.67
CA LYS A 309 -2.47 2.21 -3.79
C LYS A 309 -1.58 1.30 -4.63
N LEU A 310 -0.88 0.37 -3.99
CA LEU A 310 -0.04 -0.64 -4.63
C LEU A 310 -0.83 -1.82 -5.21
N LYS A 311 -2.17 -1.84 -5.03
CA LYS A 311 -3.07 -2.93 -5.43
C LYS A 311 -2.66 -4.30 -4.86
N ASP A 312 -1.97 -4.30 -3.71
CA ASP A 312 -1.65 -5.51 -2.95
C ASP A 312 -2.81 -5.84 -2.01
N TRP A 313 -3.82 -6.51 -2.56
CA TRP A 313 -5.06 -6.81 -1.85
C TRP A 313 -4.88 -7.78 -0.68
N ALA A 314 -3.90 -8.69 -0.75
CA ALA A 314 -3.56 -9.57 0.35
C ALA A 314 -3.03 -8.79 1.55
N CYS A 315 -2.16 -7.79 1.29
CA CYS A 315 -1.70 -6.86 2.31
C CYS A 315 -2.84 -6.00 2.89
N VAL A 316 -3.73 -5.48 2.03
CA VAL A 316 -4.93 -4.73 2.46
C VAL A 316 -5.77 -5.55 3.43
N ALA A 317 -6.07 -6.81 3.07
CA ALA A 317 -6.85 -7.71 3.91
C ALA A 317 -6.18 -7.94 5.26
N ARG A 318 -4.89 -8.29 5.26
CA ARG A 318 -4.12 -8.56 6.48
C ARG A 318 -4.14 -7.40 7.47
N TYR A 319 -3.75 -6.20 7.05
CA TYR A 319 -3.66 -5.07 7.98
C TYR A 319 -5.03 -4.53 8.38
N SER A 320 -6.03 -4.63 7.51
CA SER A 320 -7.41 -4.27 7.86
C SER A 320 -7.99 -5.21 8.91
N GLU A 321 -7.71 -6.51 8.85
CA GLU A 321 -8.12 -7.47 9.90
C GLU A 321 -7.43 -7.16 11.24
N MET A 322 -6.11 -6.93 11.22
CA MET A 322 -5.36 -6.57 12.43
C MET A 322 -5.89 -5.29 13.07
N ALA A 323 -6.13 -4.24 12.28
CA ALA A 323 -6.73 -2.99 12.74
C ALA A 323 -8.12 -3.21 13.32
N ARG A 324 -8.98 -4.00 12.64
CA ARG A 324 -10.34 -4.29 13.09
C ARG A 324 -10.35 -5.03 14.43
N GLN A 325 -9.55 -6.09 14.55
CA GLN A 325 -9.47 -6.92 15.76
C GLN A 325 -9.01 -6.10 16.97
N ASN A 326 -8.03 -5.22 16.78
CA ASN A 326 -7.49 -4.42 17.88
C ASN A 326 -8.42 -3.27 18.29
N LEU A 327 -9.09 -2.61 17.34
CA LEU A 327 -10.04 -1.54 17.63
C LEU A 327 -11.39 -2.05 18.15
N GLY A 328 -11.67 -3.35 18.00
CA GLY A 328 -13.04 -3.88 18.18
C GLY A 328 -14.05 -3.24 17.23
N SER A 329 -13.58 -2.62 16.15
CA SER A 329 -14.38 -1.68 15.36
C SER A 329 -15.31 -2.41 14.40
N LYS A 330 -16.57 -1.97 14.37
CA LYS A 330 -17.53 -2.29 13.31
C LYS A 330 -17.58 -1.19 12.23
N ASP A 331 -16.53 -0.36 12.12
CA ASP A 331 -16.44 0.72 11.13
C ASP A 331 -16.82 0.19 9.74
N PRO A 332 -17.93 0.68 9.14
CA PRO A 332 -18.39 0.24 7.84
C PRO A 332 -17.32 0.36 6.76
N ASN A 333 -16.47 1.40 6.80
CA ASN A 333 -15.44 1.60 5.79
C ASN A 333 -14.38 0.49 5.83
N LEU A 334 -13.99 0.07 7.03
CA LEU A 334 -13.02 -1.00 7.22
C LEU A 334 -13.58 -2.35 6.79
N VAL A 335 -14.85 -2.61 7.11
CA VAL A 335 -15.57 -3.83 6.70
C VAL A 335 -15.75 -3.87 5.18
N TYR A 336 -16.11 -2.75 4.55
CA TYR A 336 -16.19 -2.63 3.10
C TYR A 336 -14.84 -2.90 2.44
N ASN A 337 -13.77 -2.26 2.91
CA ASN A 337 -12.42 -2.46 2.37
C ASN A 337 -11.95 -3.91 2.48
N LEU A 338 -12.30 -4.62 3.56
CA LEU A 338 -12.06 -6.06 3.69
C LEU A 338 -12.83 -6.87 2.65
N GLY A 339 -14.11 -6.57 2.46
CA GLY A 339 -14.94 -7.18 1.41
C GLY A 339 -14.35 -7.01 0.01
N ILE A 340 -13.93 -5.79 -0.32
CA ILE A 340 -13.26 -5.48 -1.60
C ILE A 340 -11.93 -6.21 -1.73
N ALA A 341 -11.11 -6.21 -0.69
CA ALA A 341 -9.81 -6.87 -0.71
C ALA A 341 -9.93 -8.36 -0.97
N TYR A 342 -10.91 -9.03 -0.34
CA TYR A 342 -11.16 -10.45 -0.58
C TYR A 342 -11.79 -10.74 -1.94
N TRP A 343 -12.71 -9.89 -2.41
CA TRP A 343 -13.25 -10.02 -3.78
C TRP A 343 -12.14 -9.90 -4.83
N LYS A 344 -11.22 -8.93 -4.67
CA LYS A 344 -10.07 -8.76 -5.58
C LYS A 344 -9.08 -9.92 -5.54
N GLN A 345 -8.97 -10.63 -4.42
CA GLN A 345 -8.19 -11.87 -4.31
C GLN A 345 -8.91 -13.09 -4.91
N GLY A 346 -10.19 -12.97 -5.26
CA GLY A 346 -11.02 -14.09 -5.70
C GLY A 346 -11.58 -14.95 -4.56
N ASP A 347 -11.33 -14.57 -3.30
CA ASP A 347 -11.92 -15.25 -2.14
C ASP A 347 -13.34 -14.74 -1.91
N CYS A 348 -14.25 -15.21 -2.76
CA CYS A 348 -15.65 -14.80 -2.75
C CYS A 348 -16.36 -15.19 -1.44
N LYS A 349 -15.95 -16.26 -0.75
CA LYS A 349 -16.57 -16.69 0.51
C LYS A 349 -16.34 -15.66 1.62
N ARG A 350 -15.09 -15.22 1.82
CA ARG A 350 -14.79 -14.16 2.79
C ARG A 350 -15.35 -12.81 2.33
N ALA A 351 -15.27 -12.51 1.04
CA ALA A 351 -15.83 -11.27 0.49
C ALA A 351 -17.33 -11.12 0.81
N ILE A 352 -18.12 -12.17 0.57
CA ILE A 352 -19.56 -12.20 0.91
C ILE A 352 -19.77 -11.89 2.38
N SER A 353 -19.07 -12.59 3.28
CA SER A 353 -19.23 -12.40 4.73
C SER A 353 -19.01 -10.95 5.19
N TYR A 354 -17.99 -10.27 4.64
CA TYR A 354 -17.72 -8.87 4.96
C TYR A 354 -18.68 -7.91 4.26
N LEU A 355 -18.98 -8.13 2.98
CA LEU A 355 -19.89 -7.26 2.22
C LEU A 355 -21.33 -7.34 2.77
N GLU A 356 -21.80 -8.49 3.23
CA GLU A 356 -23.10 -8.63 3.89
C GLU A 356 -23.13 -7.90 5.23
N GLN A 357 -22.08 -8.01 6.06
CA GLN A 357 -21.93 -7.19 7.27
C GLN A 357 -21.97 -5.69 6.96
N TYR A 358 -21.33 -5.25 5.87
CA TYR A 358 -21.37 -3.86 5.43
C TYR A 358 -22.78 -3.44 4.98
N LEU A 359 -23.46 -4.28 4.19
CA LEU A 359 -24.82 -4.04 3.70
C LEU A 359 -25.86 -4.02 4.82
N HIS A 360 -25.66 -4.73 5.93
CA HIS A 360 -26.50 -4.59 7.12
C HIS A 360 -26.48 -3.17 7.69
N LEU A 361 -25.35 -2.47 7.58
CA LEU A 361 -25.19 -1.08 8.01
C LEU A 361 -25.55 -0.08 6.91
N ASN A 362 -25.41 -0.47 5.63
CA ASN A 362 -25.65 0.35 4.45
C ASN A 362 -26.54 -0.38 3.43
N PRO A 363 -27.83 -0.62 3.73
CA PRO A 363 -28.70 -1.50 2.93
C PRO A 363 -29.03 -0.96 1.53
N GLY A 364 -28.72 0.31 1.26
CA GLY A 364 -28.96 0.98 -0.03
C GLY A 364 -27.76 1.00 -0.97
N ASP A 365 -26.60 0.46 -0.60
CA ASP A 365 -25.42 0.46 -1.47
C ASP A 365 -25.50 -0.64 -2.53
N ASP A 366 -26.03 -0.27 -3.70
CA ASP A 366 -26.18 -1.17 -4.83
C ASP A 366 -24.85 -1.66 -5.41
N LYS A 367 -23.74 -0.91 -5.22
CA LYS A 367 -22.42 -1.35 -5.68
C LYS A 367 -21.92 -2.51 -4.82
N ALA A 368 -22.06 -2.40 -3.50
CA ALA A 368 -21.73 -3.48 -2.58
C ALA A 368 -22.66 -4.70 -2.83
N LEU A 369 -23.95 -4.47 -3.08
CA LEU A 369 -24.90 -5.53 -3.42
C LEU A 369 -24.53 -6.26 -4.71
N ALA A 370 -24.11 -5.53 -5.75
CA ALA A 370 -23.64 -6.11 -7.01
C ALA A 370 -22.40 -6.99 -6.82
N LEU A 371 -21.48 -6.60 -5.93
CA LEU A 371 -20.31 -7.40 -5.60
C LEU A 371 -20.67 -8.69 -4.85
N VAL A 372 -21.68 -8.65 -3.96
CA VAL A 372 -22.21 -9.87 -3.33
C VAL A 372 -22.82 -10.77 -4.40
N ALA A 373 -23.67 -10.24 -5.29
CA ALA A 373 -24.26 -11.02 -6.39
C ALA A 373 -23.21 -11.69 -7.27
N GLU A 374 -22.14 -10.94 -7.62
CA GLU A 374 -21.02 -11.47 -8.40
C GLU A 374 -20.26 -12.56 -7.65
N CYS A 375 -20.00 -12.37 -6.35
CA CYS A 375 -19.35 -13.38 -5.53
C CYS A 375 -20.22 -14.64 -5.41
N ARG A 376 -21.54 -14.49 -5.25
CA ARG A 376 -22.53 -15.58 -5.20
C ARG A 376 -22.53 -16.39 -6.49
N GLU A 377 -22.52 -15.71 -7.64
CA GLU A 377 -22.37 -16.37 -8.95
C GLU A 377 -21.06 -17.16 -9.04
N ARG A 378 -19.93 -16.57 -8.64
CA ARG A 378 -18.60 -17.22 -8.70
C ARG A 378 -18.48 -18.45 -7.81
N VAL A 379 -19.17 -18.48 -6.66
CA VAL A 379 -19.19 -19.67 -5.77
C VAL A 379 -20.25 -20.70 -6.16
N GLY A 380 -21.02 -20.45 -7.23
CA GLY A 380 -22.06 -21.36 -7.74
C GLY A 380 -23.42 -21.23 -7.06
N ASP A 381 -23.60 -20.23 -6.19
CA ASP A 381 -24.88 -19.92 -5.55
C ASP A 381 -25.76 -19.09 -6.50
N PHE A 382 -26.18 -19.73 -7.59
CA PHE A 382 -26.90 -19.07 -8.68
C PHE A 382 -28.28 -18.55 -8.24
N ASN A 383 -28.95 -19.21 -7.30
CA ASN A 383 -30.28 -18.79 -6.84
C ASN A 383 -30.22 -17.44 -6.11
N THR A 384 -29.29 -17.27 -5.16
CA THR A 384 -29.13 -15.98 -4.49
C THR A 384 -28.55 -14.92 -5.43
N ALA A 385 -27.61 -15.29 -6.30
CA ALA A 385 -27.11 -14.35 -7.31
C ALA A 385 -28.24 -13.83 -8.23
N LEU A 386 -29.13 -14.73 -8.66
CA LEU A 386 -30.28 -14.43 -9.51
C LEU A 386 -31.23 -13.44 -8.85
N GLU A 387 -31.61 -13.67 -7.59
CA GLU A 387 -32.46 -12.76 -6.81
C GLU A 387 -31.83 -11.37 -6.71
N LEU A 388 -30.54 -11.29 -6.38
CA LEU A 388 -29.82 -10.04 -6.20
C LEU A 388 -29.69 -9.27 -7.53
N TYR A 389 -29.35 -9.95 -8.62
CA TYR A 389 -29.28 -9.33 -9.95
C TYR A 389 -30.65 -8.86 -10.42
N GLY A 390 -31.71 -9.64 -10.19
CA GLY A 390 -33.09 -9.23 -10.50
C GLY A 390 -33.51 -7.99 -9.71
N ARG A 391 -33.21 -7.94 -8.41
CA ARG A 391 -33.46 -6.74 -7.58
C ARG A 391 -32.73 -5.51 -8.11
N LEU A 392 -31.44 -5.65 -8.46
CA LEU A 392 -30.63 -4.56 -9.02
C LEU A 392 -31.17 -4.09 -10.38
N ALA A 393 -31.54 -5.02 -11.27
CA ALA A 393 -32.08 -4.72 -12.58
C ALA A 393 -33.46 -4.02 -12.50
N ARG A 394 -34.33 -4.43 -11.58
CA ARG A 394 -35.63 -3.77 -11.33
C ARG A 394 -35.47 -2.35 -10.80
N LYS A 395 -34.52 -2.14 -9.88
CA LYS A 395 -34.29 -0.83 -9.25
C LYS A 395 -33.63 0.17 -10.21
N HIS A 396 -32.62 -0.28 -10.96
CA HIS A 396 -31.87 0.54 -11.90
C HIS A 396 -31.78 -0.18 -13.26
N PRO A 397 -32.88 -0.18 -14.03
CA PRO A 397 -32.94 -0.90 -15.30
C PRO A 397 -32.00 -0.26 -16.32
N ASN A 398 -30.99 -1.02 -16.71
CA ASN A 398 -30.10 -0.69 -17.82
C ASN A 398 -29.65 -1.98 -18.51
N GLU A 399 -29.04 -1.84 -19.68
CA GLU A 399 -28.63 -3.00 -20.48
C GLU A 399 -27.67 -3.93 -19.70
N ALA A 400 -26.69 -3.37 -19.00
CA ALA A 400 -25.68 -4.17 -18.31
C ALA A 400 -26.27 -4.98 -17.15
N SER A 401 -27.13 -4.38 -16.33
CA SER A 401 -27.79 -5.06 -15.22
C SER A 401 -28.74 -6.15 -15.69
N ILE A 402 -29.54 -5.87 -16.72
CA ILE A 402 -30.49 -6.83 -17.28
C ILE A 402 -29.76 -7.97 -18.00
N THR A 403 -28.73 -7.67 -18.80
CA THR A 403 -27.94 -8.71 -19.48
C THR A 403 -27.23 -9.62 -18.48
N ARG A 404 -26.72 -9.07 -17.37
CA ARG A 404 -26.13 -9.89 -16.30
C ARG A 404 -27.17 -10.79 -15.65
N TRP A 405 -28.37 -10.27 -15.40
CA TRP A 405 -29.49 -11.03 -14.87
C TRP A 405 -29.90 -12.18 -15.80
N ILE A 406 -30.03 -11.93 -17.12
CA ILE A 406 -30.29 -12.94 -18.15
C ILE A 406 -29.23 -14.05 -18.08
N ASN A 407 -27.95 -13.71 -18.13
CA ASN A 407 -26.87 -14.70 -18.15
C ASN A 407 -26.89 -15.63 -16.92
N VAL A 408 -27.21 -15.09 -15.73
CA VAL A 408 -27.31 -15.91 -14.51
C VAL A 408 -28.59 -16.74 -14.52
N ALA A 409 -29.70 -16.20 -14.99
CA ALA A 409 -30.97 -16.92 -15.12
C ALA A 409 -30.87 -18.09 -16.11
N GLU A 410 -30.13 -17.94 -17.21
CA GLU A 410 -29.82 -19.04 -18.15
C GLU A 410 -29.02 -20.15 -17.47
N LYS A 411 -27.96 -19.81 -16.72
CA LYS A 411 -27.17 -20.79 -15.96
C LYS A 411 -27.97 -21.50 -14.88
N ALA A 412 -28.87 -20.77 -14.22
CA ALA A 412 -29.76 -21.31 -13.20
C ALA A 412 -30.92 -22.15 -13.79
N GLY A 413 -31.17 -22.06 -15.10
CA GLY A 413 -32.32 -22.69 -15.74
C GLY A 413 -33.66 -22.10 -15.30
N ASN A 414 -33.68 -20.87 -14.78
CA ASN A 414 -34.88 -20.23 -14.27
C ASN A 414 -35.61 -19.48 -15.40
N SER A 415 -36.66 -20.11 -15.91
CA SER A 415 -37.43 -19.60 -17.06
C SER A 415 -38.26 -18.36 -16.73
N ASP A 416 -38.72 -18.19 -15.50
CA ASP A 416 -39.57 -17.07 -15.10
C ASP A 416 -38.77 -15.77 -15.00
N ASP A 417 -37.61 -15.82 -14.33
CA ASP A 417 -36.70 -14.68 -14.27
C ASP A 417 -36.16 -14.31 -15.65
N LEU A 418 -35.88 -15.30 -16.51
CA LEU A 418 -35.49 -15.01 -17.89
C LEU A 418 -36.58 -14.28 -18.68
N LEU A 419 -37.82 -14.74 -18.57
CA LEU A 419 -38.94 -14.11 -19.25
C LEU A 419 -39.11 -12.66 -18.80
N GLU A 420 -38.99 -12.41 -17.49
CA GLU A 420 -39.05 -11.05 -16.94
C GLU A 420 -37.87 -10.20 -17.42
N ALA A 421 -36.65 -10.73 -17.37
CA ALA A 421 -35.45 -10.00 -17.78
C ALA A 421 -35.49 -9.63 -19.27
N TYR A 422 -35.89 -10.56 -20.16
CA TYR A 422 -36.09 -10.25 -21.58
C TYR A 422 -37.23 -9.26 -21.80
N THR A 423 -38.32 -9.32 -21.02
CA THR A 423 -39.40 -8.33 -21.07
C THR A 423 -38.91 -6.93 -20.67
N MET A 424 -38.02 -6.83 -19.69
CA MET A 424 -37.38 -5.55 -19.35
C MET A 424 -36.41 -5.10 -20.43
N LEU A 425 -35.63 -6.02 -21.00
CA LEU A 425 -34.68 -5.72 -22.07
C LEU A 425 -35.39 -5.11 -23.28
N THR A 426 -36.53 -5.67 -23.70
CA THR A 426 -37.30 -5.13 -24.83
C THR A 426 -37.94 -3.78 -24.54
N ARG A 427 -38.21 -3.44 -23.27
CA ARG A 427 -38.67 -2.09 -22.89
C ARG A 427 -37.56 -1.04 -22.99
N ILE A 428 -36.34 -1.37 -22.57
CA ILE A 428 -35.20 -0.43 -22.66
C ILE A 428 -34.56 -0.41 -24.05
N LYS A 429 -34.72 -1.49 -24.83
CA LYS A 429 -34.25 -1.63 -26.20
C LYS A 429 -35.39 -2.06 -27.14
N PRO A 430 -36.34 -1.17 -27.43
CA PRO A 430 -37.52 -1.51 -28.24
C PRO A 430 -37.19 -1.88 -29.69
N SER A 431 -36.00 -1.53 -30.20
CA SER A 431 -35.52 -1.84 -31.54
C SER A 431 -34.58 -3.06 -31.61
N ASP A 432 -34.33 -3.75 -30.50
CA ASP A 432 -33.44 -4.91 -30.48
C ASP A 432 -34.16 -6.18 -30.93
N PHE A 433 -33.88 -6.58 -32.18
CA PHE A 433 -34.41 -7.79 -32.79
C PHE A 433 -34.16 -9.06 -31.94
N LEU A 434 -32.94 -9.23 -31.42
CA LEU A 434 -32.57 -10.45 -30.69
C LEU A 434 -33.31 -10.53 -29.36
N ALA A 435 -33.48 -9.41 -28.67
CA ALA A 435 -34.27 -9.35 -27.44
C ALA A 435 -35.73 -9.78 -27.68
N TRP A 436 -36.39 -9.25 -28.72
CA TRP A 436 -37.76 -9.64 -29.08
C TRP A 436 -37.87 -11.09 -29.53
N TYR A 437 -36.93 -11.57 -30.37
CA TYR A 437 -36.92 -12.96 -30.82
C TYR A 437 -36.75 -13.93 -29.64
N ASN A 438 -35.78 -13.68 -28.75
CA ASN A 438 -35.56 -14.53 -27.58
C ASN A 438 -36.74 -14.48 -26.62
N LEU A 439 -37.34 -13.30 -26.38
CA LEU A 439 -38.57 -13.17 -25.60
C LEU A 439 -39.70 -14.05 -26.19
N GLY A 440 -39.87 -14.03 -27.51
CA GLY A 440 -40.85 -14.88 -28.21
C GLY A 440 -40.57 -16.37 -28.03
N VAL A 441 -39.30 -16.80 -28.19
CA VAL A 441 -38.90 -18.20 -27.99
C VAL A 441 -39.17 -18.66 -26.56
N LEU A 442 -38.84 -17.83 -25.56
CA LEU A 442 -39.07 -18.15 -24.16
C LEU A 442 -40.56 -18.21 -23.83
N ALA A 443 -41.35 -17.21 -24.25
CA ALA A 443 -42.79 -17.21 -24.07
C ALA A 443 -43.45 -18.45 -24.71
N TYR A 444 -43.00 -18.83 -25.91
CA TYR A 444 -43.48 -20.02 -26.60
C TYR A 444 -43.16 -21.31 -25.84
N LYS A 445 -41.92 -21.47 -25.35
CA LYS A 445 -41.52 -22.61 -24.50
C LYS A 445 -42.33 -22.68 -23.20
N ASN A 446 -42.67 -21.52 -22.62
CA ASN A 446 -43.49 -21.41 -21.42
C ASN A 446 -45.01 -21.49 -21.70
N LYS A 447 -45.42 -21.86 -22.92
CA LYS A 447 -46.83 -21.97 -23.35
C LYS A 447 -47.63 -20.68 -23.24
N LYS A 448 -46.96 -19.52 -23.18
CA LYS A 448 -47.56 -18.18 -23.25
C LYS A 448 -47.70 -17.77 -24.71
N THR A 449 -48.61 -18.44 -25.42
CA THR A 449 -48.69 -18.41 -26.88
C THR A 449 -49.02 -17.01 -27.43
N ASP A 450 -49.84 -16.22 -26.75
CA ASP A 450 -50.21 -14.87 -27.20
C ASP A 450 -49.07 -13.86 -27.01
N ASP A 451 -48.34 -13.97 -25.89
CA ASP A 451 -47.13 -13.17 -25.65
C ASP A 451 -46.04 -13.51 -26.67
N ALA A 452 -45.87 -14.81 -26.96
CA ALA A 452 -44.94 -15.29 -27.98
C ALA A 452 -45.27 -14.72 -29.37
N MET A 453 -46.55 -14.78 -29.76
CA MET A 453 -47.03 -14.21 -31.02
C MET A 453 -46.67 -12.72 -31.12
N SER A 454 -47.02 -11.94 -30.09
CA SER A 454 -46.75 -10.50 -30.05
C SER A 454 -45.25 -10.18 -30.17
N ALA A 455 -44.41 -10.95 -29.47
CA ALA A 455 -42.97 -10.77 -29.51
C ALA A 455 -42.36 -11.14 -30.87
N PHE A 456 -42.81 -12.22 -31.51
CA PHE A 456 -42.37 -12.60 -32.85
C PHE A 456 -42.84 -11.63 -33.93
N GLU A 457 -44.07 -11.10 -33.83
CA GLU A 457 -44.57 -10.05 -34.73
C GLU A 457 -43.70 -8.79 -34.61
N LYS A 458 -43.34 -8.42 -33.38
CA LYS A 458 -42.44 -7.29 -33.16
C LYS A 458 -41.04 -7.55 -33.73
N ALA A 459 -40.46 -8.73 -33.50
CA ALA A 459 -39.18 -9.12 -34.08
C ALA A 459 -39.22 -9.08 -35.63
N HIS A 460 -40.28 -9.62 -36.24
CA HIS A 460 -40.47 -9.56 -37.69
C HIS A 460 -40.57 -8.12 -38.21
N SER A 461 -41.26 -7.22 -37.49
CA SER A 461 -41.33 -5.81 -37.89
C SER A 461 -39.98 -5.09 -37.89
N LEU A 462 -39.03 -5.55 -37.05
CA LEU A 462 -37.68 -4.99 -36.96
C LEU A 462 -36.73 -5.55 -38.02
N LYS A 463 -36.88 -6.82 -38.38
CA LYS A 463 -36.17 -7.47 -39.49
C LYS A 463 -37.14 -8.27 -40.36
N PRO A 464 -37.78 -7.62 -41.35
CA PRO A 464 -38.76 -8.26 -42.22
C PRO A 464 -38.17 -9.37 -43.10
N ASP A 465 -36.86 -9.36 -43.32
CA ASP A 465 -36.09 -10.28 -44.14
C ASP A 465 -35.60 -11.53 -43.38
N ASP A 466 -35.64 -11.54 -42.03
CA ASP A 466 -35.29 -12.72 -41.24
C ASP A 466 -36.50 -13.68 -41.17
N PRO A 467 -36.39 -14.92 -41.66
CA PRO A 467 -37.50 -15.87 -41.66
C PRO A 467 -37.79 -16.50 -40.30
N LYS A 468 -36.89 -16.39 -39.30
CA LYS A 468 -37.01 -17.11 -38.03
C LYS A 468 -38.27 -16.73 -37.23
N PRO A 469 -38.66 -15.44 -37.06
CA PRO A 469 -39.89 -15.11 -36.36
C PRO A 469 -41.12 -15.65 -37.09
N LEU A 470 -41.15 -15.58 -38.43
CA LEU A 470 -42.25 -16.12 -39.24
C LEU A 470 -42.39 -17.64 -39.10
N ALA A 471 -41.28 -18.38 -38.99
CA ALA A 471 -41.34 -19.82 -38.73
C ALA A 471 -42.06 -20.16 -37.42
N TYR A 472 -41.81 -19.39 -36.35
CA TYR A 472 -42.53 -19.56 -35.09
C TYR A 472 -43.98 -19.09 -35.14
N ILE A 473 -44.28 -17.96 -35.80
CA ILE A 473 -45.66 -17.49 -36.01
C ILE A 473 -46.47 -18.55 -36.77
N ARG A 474 -45.89 -19.14 -37.82
CA ARG A 474 -46.49 -20.24 -38.58
C ARG A 474 -46.80 -21.43 -37.67
N LYS A 475 -45.83 -21.84 -36.84
CA LYS A 475 -46.00 -22.93 -35.89
C LYS A 475 -47.15 -22.66 -34.90
N ILE A 476 -47.24 -21.44 -34.38
CA ILE A 476 -48.32 -21.04 -33.49
C ILE A 476 -49.69 -21.09 -34.21
N TYR A 477 -49.79 -20.58 -35.44
CA TYR A 477 -51.04 -20.67 -36.19
C TYR A 477 -51.46 -22.12 -36.48
N ARG A 478 -50.49 -22.98 -36.81
CA ARG A 478 -50.72 -24.42 -37.01
C ARG A 478 -51.25 -25.08 -35.74
N GLU A 479 -50.66 -24.79 -34.57
CA GLU A 479 -51.13 -25.28 -33.27
C GLU A 479 -52.54 -24.79 -32.92
N LYS A 480 -52.83 -23.52 -33.20
CA LYS A 480 -54.16 -22.93 -33.03
C LYS A 480 -55.18 -23.37 -34.10
N LYS A 481 -54.77 -24.18 -35.08
CA LYS A 481 -55.56 -24.56 -36.27
C LYS A 481 -56.10 -23.34 -37.04
N ASN A 482 -55.41 -22.20 -36.98
CA ASN A 482 -55.76 -21.01 -37.73
C ASN A 482 -55.15 -21.09 -39.14
N LEU A 483 -55.85 -21.80 -40.02
CA LEU A 483 -55.40 -22.09 -41.38
C LEU A 483 -55.19 -20.82 -42.22
N LYS A 484 -56.06 -19.81 -42.05
CA LYS A 484 -55.94 -18.53 -42.78
C LYS A 484 -54.69 -17.76 -42.38
N GLY A 485 -54.38 -17.72 -41.08
CA GLY A 485 -53.15 -17.11 -40.57
C GLY A 485 -51.91 -17.87 -41.05
N GLU A 486 -51.94 -19.20 -41.01
CA GLU A 486 -50.85 -20.06 -41.49
C GLU A 486 -50.55 -19.83 -42.98
N MET A 487 -51.60 -19.80 -43.83
CA MET A 487 -51.47 -19.49 -45.26
C MET A 487 -50.82 -18.12 -45.50
N GLY A 488 -51.27 -17.08 -44.80
CA GLY A 488 -50.70 -15.74 -44.96
C GLY A 488 -49.22 -15.65 -44.54
N VAL A 489 -48.77 -16.46 -43.58
CA VAL A 489 -47.36 -16.54 -43.18
C VAL A 489 -46.54 -17.33 -44.21
N LEU A 490 -47.09 -18.40 -44.77
CA LEU A 490 -46.45 -19.14 -45.86
C LEU A 490 -46.22 -18.25 -47.08
N GLU A 491 -47.18 -17.41 -47.46
CA GLU A 491 -47.01 -16.44 -48.56
C GLU A 491 -45.79 -15.53 -48.32
N LYS A 492 -45.61 -15.04 -47.09
CA LYS A 492 -44.45 -14.22 -46.72
C LYS A 492 -43.15 -15.01 -46.75
N LEU A 493 -43.14 -16.23 -46.22
CA LEU A 493 -41.96 -17.10 -46.23
C LEU A 493 -41.53 -17.47 -47.66
N ILE A 494 -42.49 -17.75 -48.55
CA ILE A 494 -42.26 -18.00 -49.97
C ILE A 494 -41.66 -16.77 -50.65
N ALA A 495 -42.16 -15.57 -50.33
CA ALA A 495 -41.60 -14.33 -50.87
C ALA A 495 -40.14 -14.10 -50.44
N LEU A 496 -39.76 -14.52 -49.22
CA LEU A 496 -38.39 -14.44 -48.71
C LEU A 496 -37.46 -15.51 -49.32
N ASN A 497 -37.99 -16.72 -49.57
CA ASN A 497 -37.22 -17.83 -50.13
C ASN A 497 -38.04 -18.58 -51.20
N PRO A 498 -38.12 -18.05 -52.43
CA PRO A 498 -38.90 -18.65 -53.50
C PRO A 498 -38.26 -19.94 -54.08
N GLY A 499 -37.08 -20.32 -53.62
CA GLY A 499 -36.42 -21.57 -54.00
C GLY A 499 -36.78 -22.78 -53.11
N ASP A 500 -37.51 -22.58 -52.01
CA ASP A 500 -37.86 -23.67 -51.10
C ASP A 500 -39.16 -24.35 -51.49
N LEU A 501 -39.04 -25.48 -52.20
CA LEU A 501 -40.17 -26.29 -52.65
C LEU A 501 -41.09 -26.73 -51.50
N ASN A 502 -40.56 -26.93 -50.29
CA ASN A 502 -41.36 -27.39 -49.14
C ASN A 502 -42.41 -26.35 -48.73
N LEU A 503 -42.10 -25.05 -48.85
CA LEU A 503 -43.05 -23.99 -48.52
C LEU A 503 -44.25 -23.98 -49.49
N TYR A 504 -44.01 -24.26 -50.77
CA TYR A 504 -45.09 -24.41 -51.75
C TYR A 504 -45.91 -25.66 -51.51
N GLN A 505 -45.27 -26.78 -51.15
CA GLN A 505 -45.96 -28.02 -50.78
C GLN A 505 -46.84 -27.83 -49.54
N ASP A 506 -46.33 -27.17 -48.52
CA ASP A 506 -47.08 -26.83 -47.31
C ASP A 506 -48.29 -25.92 -47.62
N TYR A 507 -48.12 -24.92 -48.49
CA TYR A 507 -49.21 -24.04 -48.94
C TYR A 507 -50.26 -24.82 -49.74
N PHE A 508 -49.82 -25.73 -50.61
CA PHE A 508 -50.71 -26.59 -51.40
C PHE A 508 -51.49 -27.58 -50.53
N GLU A 509 -50.86 -28.18 -49.52
CA GLU A 509 -51.54 -29.06 -48.56
C GLU A 509 -52.68 -28.32 -47.85
N LEU A 510 -52.45 -27.07 -47.43
CA LEU A 510 -53.50 -26.25 -46.81
C LEU A 510 -54.67 -26.01 -47.77
N ILE A 511 -54.41 -25.67 -49.04
CA ILE A 511 -55.46 -25.51 -50.07
C ILE A 511 -56.24 -26.81 -50.27
N GLN A 512 -55.56 -27.96 -50.33
CA GLN A 512 -56.22 -29.26 -50.51
C GLN A 512 -57.12 -29.60 -49.32
N ARG A 513 -56.67 -29.29 -48.10
CA ARG A 513 -57.41 -29.55 -46.87
C ARG A 513 -58.60 -28.62 -46.67
N THR A 514 -58.47 -27.34 -47.02
CA THR A 514 -59.58 -26.38 -46.90
C THR A 514 -60.54 -26.44 -48.07
N GLY A 515 -60.07 -26.90 -49.23
CA GLY A 515 -60.78 -26.79 -50.51
C GLY A 515 -60.93 -25.35 -51.01
N THR A 516 -60.36 -24.36 -50.31
CA THR A 516 -60.47 -22.94 -50.65
C THR A 516 -59.22 -22.49 -51.38
N ILE A 517 -59.39 -22.09 -52.63
CA ILE A 517 -58.33 -21.43 -53.40
C ILE A 517 -58.38 -19.94 -53.08
N ASP A 518 -57.31 -19.42 -52.49
CA ASP A 518 -57.16 -17.99 -52.27
C ASP A 518 -56.80 -17.29 -53.59
N LYS A 519 -57.16 -16.00 -53.72
CA LYS A 519 -56.85 -15.18 -54.89
C LYS A 519 -55.34 -15.11 -55.20
N ASN A 520 -54.49 -15.27 -54.19
CA ASN A 520 -53.04 -15.27 -54.36
C ASN A 520 -52.47 -16.62 -54.82
N SER A 521 -53.24 -17.71 -54.75
CA SER A 521 -52.72 -19.08 -54.97
C SER A 521 -52.09 -19.25 -56.36
N GLU A 522 -52.73 -18.74 -57.41
CA GLU A 522 -52.18 -18.79 -58.76
C GLU A 522 -50.85 -18.04 -58.84
N LYS A 523 -50.80 -16.82 -58.28
CA LYS A 523 -49.57 -15.99 -58.26
C LYS A 523 -48.44 -16.71 -57.52
N ILE A 524 -48.75 -17.37 -56.40
CA ILE A 524 -47.78 -18.16 -55.62
C ILE A 524 -47.24 -19.32 -56.46
N PHE A 525 -48.09 -20.14 -57.09
CA PHE A 525 -47.60 -21.28 -57.88
C PHE A 525 -46.93 -20.87 -59.20
N ARG A 526 -47.33 -19.74 -59.81
CA ARG A 526 -46.57 -19.16 -60.92
C ARG A 526 -45.18 -18.70 -60.49
N SER A 527 -45.03 -18.20 -59.27
CA SER A 527 -43.72 -17.90 -58.68
C SER A 527 -42.89 -19.17 -58.46
N CYS A 528 -43.52 -20.28 -58.03
CA CYS A 528 -42.87 -21.61 -57.96
C CYS A 528 -42.32 -22.03 -59.32
N VAL A 529 -43.16 -21.99 -60.37
CA VAL A 529 -42.75 -22.35 -61.74
C VAL A 529 -41.63 -21.46 -62.26
N SER A 530 -41.65 -20.17 -61.93
CA SER A 530 -40.62 -19.22 -62.36
C SER A 530 -39.28 -19.44 -61.64
N SER A 531 -39.33 -19.78 -60.35
CA SER A 531 -38.13 -19.93 -59.50
C SER A 531 -37.53 -21.34 -59.57
N LEU A 532 -38.37 -22.34 -59.85
CA LEU A 532 -38.05 -23.76 -59.91
C LEU A 532 -38.66 -24.39 -61.19
N PRO A 533 -38.26 -23.97 -62.39
CA PRO A 533 -38.91 -24.36 -63.65
C PRO A 533 -38.75 -25.85 -63.98
N ASP A 534 -37.74 -26.52 -63.43
CA ASP A 534 -37.42 -27.92 -63.61
C ASP A 534 -38.22 -28.86 -62.68
N LYS A 535 -38.99 -28.32 -61.72
CA LYS A 535 -39.74 -29.12 -60.75
C LYS A 535 -41.16 -29.40 -61.24
N PRO A 536 -41.52 -30.67 -61.56
CA PRO A 536 -42.88 -31.02 -61.96
C PRO A 536 -43.93 -30.60 -60.93
N GLN A 537 -43.58 -30.67 -59.63
CA GLN A 537 -44.48 -30.33 -58.53
C GLN A 537 -45.01 -28.89 -58.63
N CYS A 538 -44.19 -27.92 -59.04
CA CYS A 538 -44.64 -26.53 -59.19
C CYS A 538 -45.72 -26.40 -60.28
N HIS A 539 -45.54 -27.11 -61.39
CA HIS A 539 -46.49 -27.08 -62.50
C HIS A 539 -47.76 -27.88 -62.16
N GLU A 540 -47.67 -28.98 -61.40
CA GLU A 540 -48.82 -29.73 -60.90
C GLU A 540 -49.69 -28.87 -59.97
N MET A 541 -49.08 -28.12 -59.05
CA MET A 541 -49.80 -27.20 -58.16
C MET A 541 -50.49 -26.08 -58.93
N LEU A 542 -49.81 -25.49 -59.93
CA LEU A 542 -50.41 -24.47 -60.80
C LEU A 542 -51.56 -25.05 -61.63
N LEU A 543 -51.39 -26.26 -62.19
CA LEU A 543 -52.42 -26.97 -62.95
C LEU A 543 -53.67 -27.21 -62.09
N TYR A 544 -53.49 -27.66 -60.84
CA TYR A 544 -54.60 -27.87 -59.91
C TYR A 544 -55.44 -26.60 -59.72
N VAL A 545 -54.78 -25.45 -59.49
CA VAL A 545 -55.48 -24.17 -59.31
C VAL A 545 -56.23 -23.76 -60.58
N LEU A 546 -55.59 -23.82 -61.75
CA LEU A 546 -56.21 -23.44 -63.02
C LEU A 546 -57.41 -24.32 -63.38
N LEU A 547 -57.34 -25.62 -63.11
CA LEU A 547 -58.44 -26.55 -63.34
C LEU A 547 -59.63 -26.26 -62.41
N LYS A 548 -59.38 -25.97 -61.13
CA LYS A 548 -60.42 -25.62 -60.16
C LYS A 548 -61.10 -24.28 -60.46
N GLU A 549 -60.36 -23.32 -61.01
CA GLU A 549 -60.91 -22.05 -61.52
C GLU A 549 -61.56 -22.18 -62.91
N ASN A 550 -61.62 -23.38 -63.48
CA ASN A 550 -62.15 -23.65 -64.81
C ASN A 550 -61.44 -22.90 -65.96
N ARG A 551 -60.17 -22.51 -65.77
CA ARG A 551 -59.31 -21.84 -66.78
C ARG A 551 -58.63 -22.86 -67.69
N LYS A 552 -59.46 -23.61 -68.40
CA LYS A 552 -59.05 -24.80 -69.16
C LYS A 552 -57.95 -24.55 -70.21
N LYS A 553 -57.99 -23.41 -70.91
CA LYS A 553 -56.98 -23.07 -71.94
C LYS A 553 -55.58 -22.93 -71.37
N GLU A 554 -55.45 -22.31 -70.20
CA GLU A 554 -54.16 -22.14 -69.53
C GLU A 554 -53.71 -23.42 -68.84
N ALA A 555 -54.65 -24.17 -68.24
CA ALA A 555 -54.37 -25.50 -67.72
C ALA A 555 -53.80 -26.43 -68.79
N ALA A 556 -54.29 -26.36 -70.04
CA ALA A 556 -53.75 -27.12 -71.16
C ALA A 556 -52.30 -26.71 -71.49
N SER A 557 -51.98 -25.42 -71.42
CA SER A 557 -50.61 -24.91 -71.59
C SER A 557 -49.67 -25.37 -70.47
N THR A 558 -50.09 -25.30 -69.21
CA THR A 558 -49.29 -25.79 -68.07
C THR A 558 -49.04 -27.30 -68.17
N LEU A 559 -50.03 -28.04 -68.69
CA LEU A 559 -49.91 -29.47 -68.90
C LEU A 559 -48.93 -29.82 -70.03
N ASP A 560 -48.78 -28.96 -71.05
CA ASP A 560 -47.71 -29.09 -72.04
C ASP A 560 -46.33 -28.98 -71.41
N ASP A 561 -46.13 -28.02 -70.50
CA ASP A 561 -44.86 -27.86 -69.80
C ASP A 561 -44.58 -29.06 -68.87
N LEU A 562 -45.59 -29.59 -68.18
CA LEU A 562 -45.47 -30.85 -67.43
C LEU A 562 -45.09 -32.05 -68.29
N ILE A 563 -45.69 -32.19 -69.47
CA ILE A 563 -45.36 -33.28 -70.40
C ILE A 563 -43.95 -33.10 -70.96
N LYS A 564 -43.44 -31.88 -71.15
CA LYS A 564 -42.03 -31.68 -71.52
C LYS A 564 -41.08 -32.18 -70.43
N LEU A 565 -41.42 -31.94 -69.16
CA LEU A 565 -40.64 -32.43 -68.01
C LEU A 565 -40.77 -33.95 -67.83
N ASN A 566 -41.96 -34.51 -68.08
CA ASN A 566 -42.27 -35.94 -67.94
C ASN A 566 -42.93 -36.54 -69.20
N PRO A 567 -42.19 -36.72 -70.32
CA PRO A 567 -42.80 -37.07 -71.63
C PRO A 567 -43.44 -38.45 -71.71
N ARG A 568 -43.08 -39.36 -70.79
CA ARG A 568 -43.54 -40.75 -70.76
C ARG A 568 -44.56 -41.02 -69.66
N ASN A 569 -45.21 -39.99 -69.12
CA ASN A 569 -46.28 -40.16 -68.15
C ASN A 569 -47.63 -40.28 -68.90
N PRO A 570 -48.22 -41.49 -69.00
CA PRO A 570 -49.47 -41.69 -69.73
C PRO A 570 -50.65 -40.97 -69.06
N GLU A 571 -50.65 -40.80 -67.74
CA GLU A 571 -51.70 -40.09 -67.02
C GLU A 571 -51.77 -38.62 -67.44
N LEU A 572 -50.64 -37.94 -67.60
CA LEU A 572 -50.57 -36.54 -68.08
C LEU A 572 -51.07 -36.41 -69.53
N LEU A 573 -50.70 -37.36 -70.40
CA LEU A 573 -51.15 -37.37 -71.80
C LEU A 573 -52.67 -37.58 -71.91
N LEU A 574 -53.22 -38.48 -71.11
CA LEU A 574 -54.67 -38.71 -71.05
C LEU A 574 -55.41 -37.50 -70.47
N GLN A 575 -54.89 -36.88 -69.41
CA GLN A 575 -55.45 -35.64 -68.87
C GLN A 575 -55.45 -34.53 -69.92
N LYS A 576 -54.39 -34.40 -70.73
CA LYS A 576 -54.31 -33.40 -71.80
C LYS A 576 -55.35 -33.65 -72.87
N ALA A 577 -55.46 -34.89 -73.34
CA ALA A 577 -56.48 -35.27 -74.32
C ALA A 577 -57.89 -34.92 -73.84
N LYS A 578 -58.25 -35.29 -72.61
CA LYS A 578 -59.57 -34.99 -72.02
C LYS A 578 -59.80 -33.48 -71.90
N LEU A 579 -58.78 -32.71 -71.48
CA LEU A 579 -58.87 -31.27 -71.32
C LEU A 579 -59.03 -30.55 -72.66
N GLU A 580 -58.19 -30.86 -73.66
CA GLU A 580 -58.25 -30.27 -75.01
C GLU A 580 -59.57 -30.59 -75.72
N TYR A 581 -60.08 -31.81 -75.54
CA TYR A 581 -61.39 -32.21 -76.05
C TYR A 581 -62.49 -31.32 -75.48
N SER A 582 -62.43 -31.04 -74.17
CA SER A 582 -63.41 -30.19 -73.49
C SER A 582 -63.34 -28.70 -73.88
N ILE A 583 -62.24 -28.26 -74.49
CA ILE A 583 -62.05 -26.90 -75.05
C ILE A 583 -62.42 -26.86 -76.54
N GLY A 584 -62.64 -28.02 -77.19
CA GLY A 584 -62.95 -28.12 -78.62
C GLY A 584 -61.72 -28.15 -79.53
N ARG A 585 -60.52 -28.32 -78.97
CA ARG A 585 -59.26 -28.41 -79.71
C ARG A 585 -59.00 -29.85 -80.19
N PHE A 586 -59.78 -30.26 -81.18
CA PHE A 586 -59.84 -31.66 -81.63
C PHE A 586 -58.53 -32.18 -82.25
N LYS A 587 -57.74 -31.32 -82.91
CA LYS A 587 -56.44 -31.72 -83.50
C LYS A 587 -55.42 -32.05 -82.41
N GLU A 588 -55.33 -31.19 -81.41
CA GLU A 588 -54.48 -31.33 -80.23
C GLU A 588 -54.90 -32.54 -79.39
N THR A 589 -56.21 -32.76 -79.27
CA THR A 589 -56.81 -33.94 -78.64
C THR A 589 -56.32 -35.24 -79.29
N LEU A 590 -56.44 -35.37 -80.61
CA LEU A 590 -55.98 -36.56 -81.34
C LEU A 590 -54.48 -36.78 -81.18
N THR A 591 -53.70 -35.69 -81.20
CA THR A 591 -52.25 -35.75 -81.02
C THR A 591 -51.88 -36.28 -79.62
N ALA A 592 -52.56 -35.81 -78.57
CA ALA A 592 -52.36 -36.30 -77.21
C ALA A 592 -52.82 -37.75 -77.03
N LEU A 593 -53.97 -38.13 -77.59
CA LEU A 593 -54.48 -39.51 -77.55
C LEU A 593 -53.58 -40.49 -78.30
N GLN A 594 -53.00 -40.09 -79.44
CA GLN A 594 -52.04 -40.92 -80.15
C GLN A 594 -50.83 -41.22 -79.25
N LYS A 595 -50.20 -40.19 -78.68
CA LYS A 595 -49.06 -40.36 -77.77
C LYS A 595 -49.41 -41.20 -76.55
N TYR A 596 -50.64 -41.08 -76.03
CA TYR A 596 -51.14 -41.92 -74.95
C TYR A 596 -51.26 -43.39 -75.36
N LEU A 597 -51.90 -43.66 -76.51
CA LEU A 597 -52.10 -45.01 -77.04
C LEU A 597 -50.78 -45.68 -77.47
N ASP A 598 -49.77 -44.89 -77.86
CA ASP A 598 -48.41 -45.41 -78.10
C ASP A 598 -47.80 -46.00 -76.81
N LEU A 599 -48.17 -45.48 -75.62
CA LEU A 599 -47.73 -46.00 -74.32
C LEU A 599 -48.71 -47.03 -73.72
N ARG A 600 -50.00 -46.91 -74.02
CA ARG A 600 -51.10 -47.76 -73.50
C ARG A 600 -51.98 -48.26 -74.66
N PRO A 601 -51.47 -49.16 -75.51
CA PRO A 601 -52.15 -49.58 -76.72
C PRO A 601 -53.42 -50.38 -76.47
N ASP A 602 -53.63 -50.91 -75.27
CA ASP A 602 -54.79 -51.76 -74.94
C ASP A 602 -55.96 -51.00 -74.30
N ASP A 603 -55.83 -49.68 -74.09
CA ASP A 603 -56.91 -48.86 -73.54
C ASP A 603 -58.04 -48.67 -74.57
N ARG A 604 -59.12 -49.44 -74.36
CA ARG A 604 -60.31 -49.41 -75.23
C ARG A 604 -61.04 -48.08 -75.19
N GLU A 605 -61.17 -47.46 -74.02
CA GLU A 605 -61.88 -46.18 -73.86
C GLU A 605 -61.15 -45.06 -74.59
N ALA A 606 -59.81 -45.04 -74.52
CA ALA A 606 -59.02 -44.06 -75.24
C ALA A 606 -59.09 -44.25 -76.77
N LYS A 607 -59.14 -45.50 -77.28
CA LYS A 607 -59.36 -45.78 -78.71
C LYS A 607 -60.74 -45.31 -79.18
N GLU A 608 -61.78 -45.54 -78.39
CA GLU A 608 -63.13 -45.06 -78.69
C GLU A 608 -63.18 -43.53 -78.73
N LEU A 609 -62.60 -42.85 -77.74
CA LEU A 609 -62.52 -41.39 -77.72
C LEU A 609 -61.72 -40.87 -78.93
N TYR A 610 -60.62 -41.52 -79.32
CA TYR A 610 -59.85 -41.15 -80.50
C TYR A 610 -60.72 -41.19 -81.78
N MET A 611 -61.46 -42.28 -81.99
CA MET A 611 -62.34 -42.43 -83.14
C MET A 611 -63.48 -41.40 -83.14
N GLN A 612 -64.10 -41.16 -81.97
CA GLN A 612 -65.16 -40.14 -81.83
C GLN A 612 -64.67 -38.74 -82.17
N VAL A 613 -63.49 -38.35 -81.67
CA VAL A 613 -62.87 -37.04 -81.95
C VAL A 613 -62.51 -36.92 -83.42
N ARG A 614 -61.96 -37.98 -84.03
CA ARG A 614 -61.60 -38.00 -85.45
C ARG A 614 -62.83 -37.77 -86.35
N ILE A 615 -63.94 -38.43 -86.05
CA ILE A 615 -65.21 -38.24 -86.76
C ILE A 615 -65.72 -36.81 -86.60
N LYS A 616 -65.66 -36.23 -85.38
CA LYS A 616 -66.08 -34.84 -85.13
C LYS A 616 -65.24 -33.82 -85.92
N LEU A 617 -63.92 -34.02 -85.98
CA LEU A 617 -63.01 -33.13 -86.71
C LEU A 617 -63.27 -33.16 -88.23
N LEU A 618 -63.56 -34.34 -88.79
CA LEU A 618 -63.93 -34.48 -90.21
C LEU A 618 -65.23 -33.73 -90.52
N LYS A 619 -66.27 -33.94 -89.69
CA LYS A 619 -67.56 -33.24 -89.84
C LYS A 619 -67.45 -31.72 -89.72
N SER A 620 -66.51 -31.19 -88.93
CA SER A 620 -66.32 -29.74 -88.76
C SER A 620 -65.40 -29.10 -89.83
N SER A 621 -64.73 -29.89 -90.65
CA SER A 621 -63.80 -29.41 -91.70
C SER A 621 -64.38 -29.44 -93.12
N GLY A 622 -65.66 -29.80 -93.27
CA GLY A 622 -66.35 -29.75 -94.57
C GLY A 622 -65.84 -30.76 -95.60
N GLN A 623 -65.16 -31.81 -95.15
CA GLN A 623 -64.80 -33.00 -95.94
C GLN A 623 -65.63 -34.20 -95.54
#